data_AF-A0A0B1T7Q4-F1
#
_entry.id   AF-A0A0B1T7Q4-F1
#
_cell.length_a   1.000
_cell.length_b   1.000
_cell.length_c   1.000
_cell.angle_alpha   90.00
_cell.angle_beta   90.00
_cell.angle_gamma   90.00
#
_symmetry.space_group_name_H-M   'P 1'
#
loop_
_entity.id
_entity.type
_entity.pdbx_description
1 polymer ?
#
loop_
_entity_poly.entity_id
_entity_poly.type
_entity_poly.pdbx_seq_one_letter_code
_entity_poly.pdbx_strand_id
1 'polypeptide(L)'
;MSIWPLFCYEFSTSDWSVTGEDFSTDGNVENFCSVFKDGTLLCRLANSLQPGAVKKVNTSAMAFKQMENIAFFLSFAEKHVAKSELFQTVDLYEAQDPNTVLNSFSRRIAKDSLSLL
;
A
#
# COMPACT_ATOMS: atom_id res chain seq x y z
N MET A 1 -10.74 -30.50 11.95
CA MET A 1 -9.50 -30.73 12.73
C MET A 1 -8.63 -31.61 11.86
N SER A 2 -7.55 -31.17 11.24
CA SER A 2 -6.46 -30.32 11.74
C SER A 2 -5.79 -29.66 10.53
N ILE A 3 -5.63 -28.34 10.54
CA ILE A 3 -4.32 -27.66 10.70
C ILE A 3 -3.30 -28.11 9.64
N TRP A 4 -3.11 -27.22 8.65
CA TRP A 4 -1.87 -26.88 7.93
C TRP A 4 -0.63 -27.71 8.27
N PRO A 5 0.15 -28.15 7.25
CA PRO A 5 1.27 -27.29 6.82
C PRO A 5 1.74 -27.54 5.38
N LEU A 6 1.50 -26.62 4.44
CA LEU A 6 2.33 -26.48 3.23
C LEU A 6 2.46 -25.00 2.84
N PHE A 7 3.16 -24.29 3.72
CA PHE A 7 4.06 -23.21 3.36
C PHE A 7 5.05 -23.79 2.33
N CYS A 8 4.96 -23.45 1.02
CA CYS A 8 6.09 -23.48 0.04
C CYS A 8 5.77 -23.35 -1.47
N TYR A 9 4.54 -23.09 -1.94
CA TYR A 9 4.30 -22.98 -3.40
C TYR A 9 3.22 -21.90 -3.62
N GLU A 10 3.43 -20.69 -4.17
CA GLU A 10 4.50 -20.03 -4.93
C GLU A 10 4.51 -18.55 -4.48
N PHE A 11 5.52 -18.06 -3.77
CA PHE A 11 6.66 -17.34 -4.34
C PHE A 11 6.78 -17.45 -5.88
N SER A 12 5.88 -16.82 -6.64
CA SER A 12 6.12 -16.54 -8.07
C SER A 12 6.59 -15.10 -8.22
N THR A 13 7.91 -15.00 -8.34
CA THR A 13 8.74 -13.81 -8.49
C THR A 13 8.76 -13.32 -9.94
N SER A 14 7.60 -13.20 -10.58
CA SER A 14 7.55 -12.87 -12.01
C SER A 14 6.32 -12.05 -12.36
N ASP A 15 6.37 -10.75 -12.02
CA ASP A 15 5.94 -9.70 -12.95
C ASP A 15 6.52 -8.32 -12.55
N TRP A 16 7.78 -8.26 -12.09
CA TRP A 16 8.49 -6.98 -11.95
C TRP A 16 9.22 -6.59 -13.25
N SER A 17 9.01 -7.36 -14.33
CA SER A 17 9.63 -7.15 -15.64
C SER A 17 8.71 -6.47 -16.66
N VAL A 18 7.46 -6.13 -16.29
CA VAL A 18 6.48 -5.56 -17.24
C VAL A 18 6.35 -4.04 -17.14
N THR A 19 6.75 -3.41 -16.04
CA THR A 19 6.88 -1.96 -16.03
C THR A 19 8.23 -1.59 -16.62
N GLY A 20 8.35 -1.67 -17.96
CA GLY A 20 9.32 -0.88 -18.73
C GLY A 20 9.04 0.62 -18.66
N GLU A 21 8.50 1.07 -17.52
CA GLU A 21 8.10 2.44 -17.25
C GLU A 21 9.26 3.02 -16.44
N ASP A 22 9.93 3.97 -17.05
CA ASP A 22 10.90 4.84 -16.42
C ASP A 22 10.34 5.31 -15.08
N PHE A 23 10.96 4.90 -13.97
CA PHE A 23 10.63 5.45 -12.66
C PHE A 23 11.12 6.89 -12.64
N SER A 24 10.35 7.81 -13.24
CA SER A 24 10.67 9.22 -13.26
C SER A 24 10.63 9.75 -11.83
N THR A 25 11.80 9.99 -11.25
CA THR A 25 12.02 10.57 -9.92
C THR A 25 11.75 12.08 -9.87
N ASP A 26 10.87 12.59 -10.74
CA ASP A 26 10.59 14.03 -10.89
C ASP A 26 9.78 14.61 -9.70
N GLY A 27 9.33 13.77 -8.77
CA GLY A 27 8.57 14.21 -7.60
C GLY A 27 7.12 14.57 -7.91
N ASN A 28 6.61 14.20 -9.08
CA ASN A 28 5.22 14.45 -9.46
C ASN A 28 4.26 13.49 -8.71
N VAL A 29 3.23 14.07 -8.10
CA VAL A 29 2.17 13.38 -7.33
C VAL A 29 1.42 12.35 -8.18
N GLU A 30 1.33 12.56 -9.50
CA GLU A 30 0.67 11.62 -10.42
C GLU A 30 1.40 10.28 -10.52
N ASN A 31 2.74 10.30 -10.57
CA ASN A 31 3.54 9.07 -10.61
C ASN A 31 3.38 8.29 -9.28
N PHE A 32 3.40 9.01 -8.16
CA PHE A 32 3.13 8.42 -6.85
C PHE A 32 1.77 7.70 -6.84
N CYS A 33 0.71 8.36 -7.28
CA CYS A 33 -0.61 7.71 -7.34
C CYS A 33 -0.64 6.50 -8.25
N SER A 34 -0.01 6.56 -9.43
CA SER A 34 0.06 5.42 -10.35
C SER A 34 0.73 4.20 -9.70
N VAL A 35 1.87 4.41 -9.04
CA VAL A 35 2.65 3.36 -8.36
C VAL A 35 1.87 2.73 -7.19
N PHE A 36 1.13 3.54 -6.42
CA PHE A 36 0.39 3.07 -5.25
C PHE A 36 -1.04 2.62 -5.57
N LYS A 37 -1.58 2.89 -6.76
CA LYS A 37 -2.96 2.57 -7.18
C LYS A 37 -3.29 1.09 -7.12
N ASP A 38 -2.32 0.21 -7.37
CA ASP A 38 -2.51 -1.24 -7.28
C ASP A 38 -2.70 -1.72 -5.82
N GLY A 39 -2.24 -0.94 -4.84
CA GLY A 39 -2.35 -1.24 -3.41
C GLY A 39 -1.44 -2.36 -2.92
N THR A 40 -0.78 -3.13 -3.79
CA THR A 40 0.23 -4.13 -3.40
C THR A 40 1.39 -3.53 -2.62
N LEU A 41 1.93 -2.40 -3.09
CA LEU A 41 3.02 -1.68 -2.40
C LEU A 41 2.57 -1.15 -1.03
N LEU A 42 1.33 -0.69 -0.91
CA LEU A 42 0.76 -0.28 0.38
C LEU A 42 0.71 -1.43 1.37
N CYS A 43 0.23 -2.60 0.93
CA CYS A 43 0.19 -3.79 1.78
C CYS A 43 1.59 -4.23 2.21
N ARG A 44 2.59 -4.13 1.33
CA ARG A 44 4.00 -4.39 1.67
C ARG A 44 4.52 -3.40 2.71
N LEU A 45 4.20 -2.11 2.56
CA LEU A 45 4.57 -1.08 3.53
C LEU A 45 3.95 -1.36 4.91
N ALA A 46 2.66 -1.70 4.97
CA ALA A 46 2.01 -2.08 6.24
C ALA A 46 2.70 -3.29 6.90
N ASN A 47 3.06 -4.31 6.11
CA ASN A 47 3.80 -5.47 6.62
C ASN A 47 5.22 -5.13 7.06
N SER A 48 5.86 -4.12 6.47
CA SER A 48 7.17 -3.61 6.91
C SER A 48 7.08 -2.88 8.25
N LEU A 49 5.99 -2.14 8.48
CA LEU A 49 5.75 -1.45 9.76
C LEU A 49 5.33 -2.43 10.86
N GLN A 50 4.49 -3.40 10.52
CA GLN A 50 4.07 -4.43 11.45
C GLN A 50 3.98 -5.78 10.72
N PRO A 51 4.90 -6.72 10.99
CA PRO A 51 4.89 -8.01 10.32
C PRO A 51 3.57 -8.74 10.57
N GLY A 52 2.90 -9.14 9.47
CA GLY A 52 1.61 -9.83 9.52
C GLY A 52 0.38 -8.91 9.60
N ALA A 53 0.54 -7.59 9.41
CA ALA A 53 -0.56 -6.64 9.32
C ALA A 53 -1.54 -6.97 8.17
N VAL A 54 -1.01 -7.24 6.97
CA VAL A 54 -1.79 -7.63 5.80
C VAL A 54 -1.44 -9.05 5.41
N LYS A 55 -2.36 -9.98 5.73
CA LYS A 55 -2.19 -11.42 5.48
C LYS A 55 -2.38 -11.80 4.01
N LYS A 56 -3.17 -11.03 3.27
CA LYS A 56 -3.53 -11.31 1.88
C LYS A 56 -3.32 -10.06 1.05
N VAL A 57 -2.42 -10.15 0.08
CA VAL A 57 -2.21 -9.11 -0.92
C VAL A 57 -2.68 -9.67 -2.25
N ASN A 58 -3.65 -9.00 -2.87
CA ASN A 58 -4.12 -9.37 -4.20
C ASN A 58 -3.17 -8.77 -5.25
N THR A 59 -2.75 -9.53 -6.25
CA THR A 59 -1.89 -9.05 -7.35
C THR A 59 -2.64 -8.97 -8.68
N SER A 60 -3.94 -9.22 -8.68
CA SER A 60 -4.76 -9.18 -9.88
C SER A 60 -5.04 -7.73 -10.30
N ALA A 61 -4.92 -7.44 -11.59
CA ALA A 61 -5.26 -6.14 -12.20
C ALA A 61 -6.78 -5.80 -12.18
N MET A 62 -7.58 -6.55 -11.43
CA MET A 62 -9.01 -6.26 -11.29
C MET A 62 -9.20 -5.09 -10.34
N ALA A 63 -9.93 -4.06 -10.76
CA ALA A 63 -10.22 -2.85 -9.98
C ALA A 63 -10.65 -3.16 -8.53
N PHE A 64 -11.60 -4.09 -8.36
CA PHE A 64 -12.09 -4.49 -7.04
C PHE A 64 -10.97 -5.06 -6.13
N LYS A 65 -10.02 -5.79 -6.71
CA LYS A 65 -8.89 -6.38 -5.97
C LYS A 65 -7.85 -5.34 -5.55
N GLN A 66 -7.59 -4.36 -6.40
CA GLN A 66 -6.73 -3.23 -6.08
C GLN A 66 -7.34 -2.36 -4.97
N MET A 67 -8.64 -2.07 -5.07
CA MET A 67 -9.39 -1.37 -4.02
C MET A 67 -9.40 -2.15 -2.68
N GLU A 68 -9.52 -3.47 -2.73
CA GLU A 68 -9.45 -4.35 -1.55
C GLU A 68 -8.08 -4.25 -0.85
N ASN A 69 -6.97 -4.19 -1.61
CA ASN A 69 -5.63 -3.98 -1.07
C ASN A 69 -5.50 -2.64 -0.35
N ILE A 70 -5.97 -1.56 -1.00
CA ILE A 70 -5.94 -0.22 -0.39
C ILE A 70 -6.75 -0.22 0.92
N ALA A 71 -7.92 -0.86 0.93
CA ALA A 71 -8.75 -0.99 2.13
C ALA A 71 -8.05 -1.77 3.26
N PHE A 72 -7.28 -2.82 2.95
CA PHE A 72 -6.47 -3.54 3.94
C PHE A 72 -5.41 -2.63 4.57
N PHE A 73 -4.72 -1.83 3.76
CA PHE A 73 -3.78 -0.84 4.26
C PHE A 73 -4.45 0.21 5.15
N LEU A 74 -5.60 0.75 4.72
CA LEU A 74 -6.34 1.75 5.50
C LEU A 74 -6.82 1.17 6.85
N SER A 75 -7.32 -0.06 6.86
CA SER A 75 -7.72 -0.76 8.10
C SER A 75 -6.56 -0.97 9.07
N PHE A 76 -5.35 -1.17 8.55
CA PHE A 76 -4.14 -1.21 9.35
C PHE A 76 -3.78 0.20 9.86
N ALA A 77 -3.79 1.19 8.98
CA ALA A 77 -3.42 2.56 9.28
C ALA A 77 -4.38 3.23 10.28
N GLU A 78 -5.68 2.89 10.27
CA GLU A 78 -6.69 3.32 11.26
C GLU A 78 -6.33 2.97 12.70
N LYS A 79 -5.51 1.94 12.93
CA LYS A 79 -5.07 1.57 14.28
C LYS A 79 -3.95 2.46 14.81
N HIS A 80 -3.27 3.16 13.91
CA HIS A 80 -2.03 3.88 14.20
C HIS A 80 -2.08 5.37 13.81
N VAL A 81 -3.09 5.78 13.04
CA VAL A 81 -3.29 7.13 12.51
C VAL A 81 -4.74 7.54 12.78
N ALA A 82 -4.95 8.81 13.13
CA ALA A 82 -6.29 9.34 13.26
C ALA A 82 -7.02 9.33 11.91
N LYS A 83 -8.32 9.03 11.88
CA LYS A 83 -9.11 8.99 10.64
C LYS A 83 -9.03 10.27 9.81
N SER A 84 -8.84 11.42 10.45
CA SER A 84 -8.68 12.71 9.76
C SER A 84 -7.37 12.84 8.97
N GLU A 85 -6.36 12.02 9.27
CA GLU A 85 -5.09 12.01 8.54
C GLU A 85 -4.99 10.84 7.56
N LEU A 86 -6.04 10.01 7.45
CA LEU A 86 -6.12 8.92 6.48
C LEU A 86 -6.80 9.37 5.20
N PHE A 87 -6.29 8.88 4.08
CA PHE A 87 -6.94 9.02 2.78
C PHE A 87 -8.01 7.94 2.59
N GLN A 88 -8.91 8.14 1.63
CA GLN A 88 -9.90 7.16 1.22
C GLN A 88 -9.41 6.38 -0.01
N THR A 89 -9.95 5.18 -0.23
CA THR A 89 -9.63 4.39 -1.42
C THR A 89 -9.88 5.16 -2.72
N VAL A 90 -10.93 5.99 -2.77
CA VAL A 90 -11.25 6.84 -3.93
C VAL A 90 -10.20 7.92 -4.18
N ASP A 91 -9.61 8.50 -3.12
CA ASP A 91 -8.61 9.56 -3.25
C ASP A 91 -7.35 9.09 -3.97
N LEU A 92 -6.97 7.82 -3.74
CA LEU A 92 -5.82 7.19 -4.37
C LEU A 92 -6.18 6.50 -5.70
N TYR A 93 -7.26 5.70 -5.73
CA TYR A 93 -7.58 4.89 -6.90
C TYR A 93 -8.13 5.72 -8.07
N GLU A 94 -9.05 6.65 -7.78
CA GLU A 94 -9.60 7.58 -8.78
C GLU A 94 -8.73 8.84 -8.93
N ALA A 95 -7.65 8.95 -8.15
CA ALA A 95 -6.83 10.16 -8.05
C ALA A 95 -7.67 11.43 -7.77
N GLN A 96 -8.74 11.29 -6.98
CA GLN A 96 -9.63 12.40 -6.64
C GLN A 96 -8.89 13.47 -5.83
N ASP A 97 -8.07 13.06 -4.86
CA ASP A 97 -7.35 13.98 -3.98
C ASP A 97 -5.96 13.43 -3.59
N PRO A 98 -5.03 13.34 -4.55
CA PRO A 98 -3.76 12.66 -4.38
C PRO A 98 -2.81 13.39 -3.40
N ASN A 99 -3.03 14.69 -3.20
CA ASN A 99 -2.32 15.49 -2.20
C ASN A 99 -2.64 15.03 -0.77
N THR A 100 -3.88 14.62 -0.51
CA THR A 100 -4.29 14.09 0.79
C THR A 100 -3.57 12.77 1.08
N VAL A 101 -3.43 11.93 0.06
CA VAL A 101 -2.61 10.70 0.14
C VAL A 101 -1.17 11.05 0.50
N LEU A 102 -0.51 11.92 -0.27
CA LEU A 102 0.89 12.31 -0.02
C LEU A 102 1.10 12.88 1.39
N ASN A 103 0.20 13.75 1.85
CA ASN A 103 0.27 14.34 3.18
C ASN A 103 0.13 13.29 4.29
N SER A 104 -0.72 12.27 4.10
CA SER A 104 -0.87 11.15 5.04
C SER A 104 0.44 10.36 5.19
N PHE A 105 1.14 10.09 4.07
CA PHE A 105 2.45 9.40 4.08
C PHE A 105 3.53 10.27 4.71
N SER A 106 3.62 11.55 4.31
CA SER A 106 4.62 12.50 4.80
C SER A 106 4.58 12.65 6.32
N ARG A 107 3.38 12.82 6.89
CA ARG A 107 3.22 12.91 8.35
C ARG A 107 3.57 11.62 9.08
N ARG A 108 3.29 10.46 8.46
CA ARG A 108 3.61 9.18 9.10
C ARG A 108 5.11 8.93 9.14
N ILE A 109 5.83 9.21 8.06
CA ILE A 109 7.30 9.12 8.03
C ILE A 109 7.90 10.08 9.07
N ALA A 110 7.36 11.30 9.19
CA ALA A 110 7.82 12.26 10.19
C ALA A 110 7.57 11.80 11.64
N LYS A 111 6.42 11.16 11.93
CA LYS A 111 6.13 10.61 13.26
C LYS A 111 7.02 9.42 13.61
N ASP A 112 7.29 8.53 12.66
CA ASP A 112 8.15 7.35 12.86
C ASP A 112 9.61 7.77 13.14
N SER A 113 10.10 8.80 12.44
CA SER A 113 11.43 9.39 12.65
C SER A 113 11.57 10.12 13.98
N LEU A 114 10.45 10.53 14.61
CA LEU A 114 10.41 11.16 15.93
C LEU A 114 10.30 10.15 17.08
N SER A 115 9.85 8.91 16.83
CA SER A 115 9.87 7.82 17.82
C SER A 115 11.22 7.12 17.95
N LEU A 116 12.21 7.51 17.13
CA LEU A 116 13.60 7.05 17.18
C LEU A 116 14.56 8.09 17.79
N LEU A 117 14.04 9.20 18.32
CA LEU A 117 14.75 10.19 19.14
C LEU A 117 14.14 10.24 20.54
#